data_AF-A0A261AJP5-F1
#
_entry.id   AF-A0A261AJP5-F1
#
_cell.length_a   1.000
_cell.length_b   1.000
_cell.length_c   1.000
_cell.angle_alpha   90.00
_cell.angle_beta   90.00
_cell.angle_gamma   90.00
#
_symmetry.space_group_name_H-M   'P 1'
#
loop_
_entity.id
_entity.type
_entity.pdbx_description
1 polymer ?
#
loop_
_entity_poly.entity_id
_entity_poly.type
_entity_poly.pdbx_seq_one_letter_code
_entity_poly.pdbx_strand_id
1 'polypeptide(L)'
;MMKYKDLISYRLYLTLALIFSVTPSAIKKSVPLPEIHRIKSLKFEFTDSIGSIEWDLDLAQVAKNALESKSLIKLDIHATEPIRFAIKKCKNIVLSKSSGFYNSTLYLDAPWLEFFLEEANKPCLKEPNELSLEVHFSYKGTSGHFSFSESTFTPQRHSSEQTTSIQFTNLYSRMISMEKLLRKALAYRPTNTLMAISDVSKPVEVRFGKCGVDQRIFDMKKDTPLLFHGELLDHFYRLNFLYCDAEPWKWMFNLTISSPNSTGLIAFDVVNYKNPRENFKLVSAVLILLVLLLILVWCFVGLLLLQAIKDSMRMRAAAKIFHQEKYSSFEKELQAINGLVDLPLFSTTFSMNGAGKE
;
A
#
# COMPACT_ATOMS: atom_id res chain seq x y z
N MET A 1 29.04 45.44 9.62
CA MET A 1 27.73 44.92 10.08
C MET A 1 26.90 44.59 8.84
N MET A 2 26.98 43.34 8.37
CA MET A 2 26.40 42.90 7.09
C MET A 2 24.89 42.66 7.28
N LYS A 3 24.05 43.21 6.41
CA LYS A 3 22.58 43.15 6.56
C LYS A 3 22.10 41.73 6.28
N TYR A 4 21.14 41.25 7.07
CA TYR A 4 20.59 39.88 7.03
C TYR A 4 20.13 39.39 5.64
N LYS A 5 19.81 40.31 4.72
CA LYS A 5 19.47 39.99 3.32
C LYS A 5 20.66 39.48 2.49
N ASP A 6 21.88 39.92 2.80
CA ASP A 6 23.08 39.52 2.06
C ASP A 6 23.50 38.09 2.41
N LEU A 7 23.20 37.63 3.62
CA LEU A 7 23.52 36.28 4.09
C LEU A 7 22.68 35.21 3.39
N ILE A 8 21.42 35.52 3.08
CA ILE A 8 20.49 34.61 2.38
C ILE A 8 20.89 34.49 0.92
N SER A 9 21.24 35.61 0.27
CA SER A 9 21.71 35.61 -1.12
C SER A 9 23.03 34.83 -1.27
N TYR A 10 23.94 34.97 -0.29
CA TYR A 10 25.20 34.24 -0.30
C TYR A 10 25.01 32.73 -0.10
N ARG A 11 24.11 32.32 0.80
CA ARG A 11 23.78 30.90 0.98
C ARG A 11 23.13 30.28 -0.25
N LEU A 12 22.27 31.02 -0.96
CA LEU A 12 21.63 30.53 -2.18
C LEU A 12 22.65 30.36 -3.33
N TYR A 13 23.62 31.28 -3.43
CA TYR A 13 24.70 31.19 -4.43
C TYR A 13 25.66 30.02 -4.13
N LEU A 14 25.95 29.77 -2.85
CA LEU A 14 26.80 28.67 -2.44
C LEU A 14 26.16 27.29 -2.73
N THR A 15 24.85 27.14 -2.50
CA THR A 15 24.14 25.90 -2.84
C THR A 15 24.02 25.69 -4.34
N LEU A 16 23.78 26.75 -5.13
CA LEU A 16 23.79 26.65 -6.59
C LEU A 16 25.19 26.30 -7.14
N ALA A 17 26.26 26.87 -6.60
CA ALA A 17 27.62 26.55 -6.99
C ALA A 17 28.00 25.08 -6.67
N LEU A 18 27.52 24.54 -5.54
CA LEU A 18 27.73 23.14 -5.16
C LEU A 18 27.00 22.17 -6.10
N ILE A 19 25.81 22.51 -6.59
CA ILE A 19 25.05 21.67 -7.53
C ILE A 19 25.73 21.64 -8.91
N PHE A 20 26.36 22.74 -9.35
CA PHE A 20 27.09 22.80 -10.63
C PHE A 20 28.51 22.21 -10.58
N SER A 21 29.10 22.02 -9.39
CA SER A 21 30.40 21.35 -9.25
C SER A 21 30.35 19.82 -9.37
N VAL A 22 29.15 19.21 -9.47
CA VAL A 22 29.00 17.79 -9.79
C VAL A 22 28.97 17.64 -11.32
N THR A 23 30.12 17.86 -11.95
CA THR A 23 30.34 17.39 -13.32
C THR A 23 30.28 15.87 -13.33
N PRO A 24 29.52 15.23 -14.24
CA PRO A 24 29.58 13.79 -14.43
C PRO A 24 30.97 13.45 -14.95
N SER A 25 31.80 12.89 -14.07
CA SER A 25 33.08 12.30 -14.45
C SER A 25 32.85 11.34 -15.60
N ALA A 26 33.66 11.52 -16.63
CA ALA A 26 33.72 10.73 -17.84
C ALA A 26 33.45 9.25 -17.55
N ILE A 27 32.35 8.75 -18.10
CA ILE A 27 32.11 7.32 -18.26
C ILE A 27 33.23 6.81 -19.17
N LYS A 28 34.30 6.30 -18.55
CA LYS A 28 35.22 5.38 -19.21
C LYS A 28 34.36 4.29 -19.84
N LYS A 29 34.48 4.12 -21.16
CA LYS A 29 33.98 2.96 -21.89
C LYS A 29 34.46 1.71 -21.14
N SER A 30 33.57 1.15 -20.32
CA SER A 30 33.79 -0.13 -19.70
C SER A 30 33.77 -1.16 -20.82
N VAL A 31 34.88 -1.89 -20.91
CA VAL A 31 35.04 -3.19 -21.54
C VAL A 31 33.72 -3.99 -21.45
N PRO A 32 33.28 -4.70 -22.51
CA PRO A 32 32.08 -5.52 -22.44
C PRO A 32 32.18 -6.46 -21.24
N LEU A 33 31.29 -6.27 -20.28
CA LEU A 33 31.14 -7.17 -19.15
C LEU A 33 30.89 -8.57 -19.74
N PRO A 34 31.59 -9.62 -19.30
CA PRO A 34 31.37 -10.97 -19.81
C PRO A 34 29.88 -11.32 -19.71
N GLU A 35 29.33 -11.96 -20.75
CA GLU A 35 27.95 -12.46 -20.80
C GLU A 35 27.67 -13.29 -19.55
N ILE A 36 27.11 -12.64 -18.52
CA ILE A 36 26.48 -13.32 -17.40
C ILE A 36 25.45 -14.24 -18.03
N HIS A 37 25.56 -15.55 -17.79
CA HIS A 37 24.70 -16.58 -18.33
C HIS A 37 23.22 -16.15 -18.30
N ARG A 38 22.72 -15.61 -19.42
CA ARG A 38 21.34 -15.16 -19.54
C ARG A 38 20.48 -16.41 -19.59
N ILE A 39 19.75 -16.69 -18.51
CA ILE A 39 18.70 -17.71 -18.53
C ILE A 39 17.62 -17.22 -19.50
N LYS A 40 17.61 -17.79 -20.71
CA LYS A 40 16.67 -17.43 -21.78
C LYS A 40 15.36 -18.21 -21.68
N SER A 41 15.35 -19.30 -20.94
CA SER A 41 14.18 -20.16 -20.78
C SER A 41 14.22 -20.96 -19.48
N LEU A 42 13.04 -21.27 -18.97
CA LEU A 42 12.81 -22.18 -17.85
C LEU A 42 11.90 -23.31 -18.34
N LYS A 43 12.26 -24.57 -18.09
CA LYS A 43 11.47 -25.73 -18.53
C LYS A 43 11.28 -26.69 -17.36
N PHE A 44 10.04 -27.11 -17.17
CA PHE A 44 9.64 -28.16 -16.23
C PHE A 44 9.13 -29.33 -17.04
N GLU A 45 9.70 -30.51 -16.83
CA GLU A 45 9.28 -31.76 -17.46
C GLU A 45 8.71 -32.68 -16.40
N PHE A 46 7.67 -33.43 -16.77
CA PHE A 46 7.06 -34.43 -15.93
C PHE A 46 6.81 -35.69 -16.75
N THR A 47 6.95 -36.84 -16.10
CA THR A 47 6.85 -38.15 -16.73
C THR A 47 5.99 -39.04 -15.88
N ASP A 48 5.04 -39.74 -16.50
CA ASP A 48 4.17 -40.74 -15.87
C ASP A 48 3.53 -40.25 -14.55
N SER A 49 3.19 -38.96 -14.50
CA SER A 49 2.74 -38.29 -13.28
C SER A 49 1.23 -38.46 -13.09
N ILE A 50 0.82 -38.67 -11.84
CA ILE A 50 -0.57 -38.86 -11.40
C ILE A 50 -0.82 -37.94 -10.20
N GLY A 51 -2.05 -37.44 -10.04
CA GLY A 51 -2.42 -36.59 -8.91
C GLY A 51 -2.03 -35.13 -9.15
N SER A 52 -1.14 -34.57 -8.34
CA SER A 52 -0.68 -33.18 -8.49
C SER A 52 0.78 -32.99 -8.14
N ILE A 53 1.46 -32.12 -8.88
CA ILE A 53 2.83 -31.69 -8.61
C ILE A 53 2.83 -30.16 -8.50
N GLU A 54 3.64 -29.64 -7.58
CA GLU A 54 3.89 -28.21 -7.41
C GLU A 54 5.39 -27.94 -7.53
N TRP A 55 5.75 -26.94 -8.35
CA TRP A 55 7.12 -26.46 -8.53
C TRP A 55 7.25 -25.02 -8.09
N ASP A 56 8.37 -24.68 -7.45
CA ASP A 56 8.76 -23.29 -7.26
C ASP A 56 9.09 -22.66 -8.62
N LEU A 57 8.53 -21.47 -8.85
CA LEU A 57 8.56 -20.79 -10.13
C LEU A 57 9.29 -19.46 -9.99
N ASP A 58 10.57 -19.42 -10.31
CA ASP A 58 11.33 -18.17 -10.45
C ASP A 58 11.38 -17.72 -11.92
N LEU A 59 10.54 -16.75 -12.26
CA LEU A 59 10.51 -16.11 -13.57
C LEU A 59 11.21 -14.77 -13.62
N ALA A 60 11.83 -14.30 -12.53
CA ALA A 60 12.36 -12.95 -12.44
C ALA A 60 13.45 -12.72 -13.50
N GLN A 61 14.40 -13.63 -13.65
CA GLN A 61 15.48 -13.49 -14.64
C GLN A 61 14.96 -13.57 -16.08
N VAL A 62 13.98 -14.44 -16.36
CA VAL A 62 13.37 -14.58 -17.69
C VAL A 62 12.57 -13.33 -18.05
N ALA A 63 11.78 -12.79 -17.11
CA ALA A 63 11.03 -11.56 -17.26
C ALA A 63 11.92 -10.34 -17.46
N LYS A 64 13.02 -10.24 -16.70
CA LYS A 64 14.02 -9.17 -16.86
C LYS A 64 14.61 -9.18 -18.27
N ASN A 65 15.05 -10.34 -18.72
CA ASN A 65 15.65 -10.50 -20.04
C ASN A 65 14.65 -10.12 -21.15
N ALA A 66 13.40 -10.59 -21.06
CA ALA A 66 12.35 -10.27 -22.03
C ALA A 66 11.99 -8.78 -22.05
N LEU A 67 11.93 -8.11 -20.90
CA LEU A 67 11.71 -6.66 -20.84
C LEU A 67 12.86 -5.87 -21.46
N GLU A 68 14.11 -6.24 -21.18
CA GLU A 68 15.30 -5.60 -21.75
C GLU A 68 15.35 -5.72 -23.28
N SER A 69 14.95 -6.87 -23.82
CA SER A 69 14.88 -7.10 -25.27
C SER A 69 13.60 -6.62 -25.93
N LYS A 70 12.63 -6.10 -25.17
CA LYS A 70 11.28 -5.72 -25.64
C LYS A 70 10.52 -6.89 -26.28
N SER A 71 10.73 -8.09 -25.75
CA SER A 71 10.09 -9.35 -26.13
C SER A 71 8.99 -9.74 -25.13
N LEU A 72 8.26 -10.80 -25.46
CA LEU A 72 7.25 -11.42 -24.58
C LEU A 72 7.81 -12.71 -23.97
N ILE A 73 7.13 -13.24 -22.95
CA ILE A 73 7.35 -14.62 -22.51
C ILE A 73 6.32 -15.53 -23.17
N LYS A 74 6.77 -16.52 -23.95
CA LYS A 74 5.96 -17.65 -24.39
C LYS A 74 5.92 -18.70 -23.28
N LEU A 75 4.73 -19.03 -22.82
CA LEU A 75 4.41 -20.21 -22.04
C LEU A 75 3.87 -21.30 -22.98
N ASP A 76 4.71 -22.29 -23.23
CA ASP A 76 4.43 -23.46 -24.05
C ASP A 76 4.11 -24.66 -23.15
N ILE A 77 2.92 -25.23 -23.32
CA ILE A 77 2.43 -26.35 -22.50
C ILE A 77 2.05 -27.49 -23.43
N HIS A 78 2.56 -28.67 -23.11
CA HIS A 78 2.23 -29.91 -23.80
C HIS A 78 2.06 -31.06 -22.79
N ALA A 79 1.05 -31.89 -22.99
CA ALA A 79 0.79 -33.07 -22.18
C ALA A 79 0.18 -34.20 -23.01
N THR A 80 0.51 -35.44 -22.66
CA THR A 80 -0.05 -36.64 -23.30
C THR A 80 -1.51 -36.92 -22.92
N GLU A 81 -1.96 -36.41 -21.77
CA GLU A 81 -3.33 -36.53 -21.25
C GLU A 81 -3.80 -35.14 -20.76
N PRO A 82 -5.13 -34.92 -20.62
CA PRO A 82 -5.64 -33.63 -20.17
C PRO A 82 -5.14 -33.26 -18.77
N ILE A 83 -4.52 -32.09 -18.65
CA ILE A 83 -4.07 -31.51 -17.38
C ILE A 83 -4.81 -30.23 -17.06
N ARG A 84 -4.69 -29.79 -15.80
CA ARG A 84 -5.09 -28.45 -15.34
C ARG A 84 -3.88 -27.81 -14.68
N PHE A 85 -3.78 -26.49 -14.70
CA PHE A 85 -2.70 -25.80 -14.01
C PHE A 85 -3.16 -24.53 -13.31
N ALA A 86 -2.40 -24.14 -12.29
CA ALA A 86 -2.50 -22.86 -11.63
C ALA A 86 -1.10 -22.32 -11.31
N ILE A 87 -0.85 -21.07 -11.67
CA ILE A 87 0.25 -20.28 -11.14
C ILE A 87 -0.27 -19.54 -9.91
N LYS A 88 0.38 -19.76 -8.76
CA LYS A 88 -0.01 -19.19 -7.48
C LYS A 88 1.06 -18.25 -6.96
N LYS A 89 0.63 -17.19 -6.27
CA LYS A 89 1.50 -16.33 -5.46
C LYS A 89 0.94 -16.28 -4.05
N CYS A 90 1.73 -16.71 -3.07
CA CYS A 90 1.30 -16.82 -1.67
C CYS A 90 -0.04 -17.59 -1.54
N LYS A 91 -0.14 -18.74 -2.23
CA LYS A 91 -1.35 -19.58 -2.36
C LYS A 91 -2.56 -18.97 -3.09
N ASN A 92 -2.51 -17.70 -3.47
CA ASN A 92 -3.56 -17.09 -4.28
C ASN A 92 -3.31 -17.38 -5.76
N ILE A 93 -4.35 -17.84 -6.45
CA ILE A 93 -4.30 -18.12 -7.89
C ILE A 93 -4.14 -16.80 -8.65
N VAL A 94 -3.07 -16.69 -9.43
CA VAL A 94 -2.75 -15.52 -10.26
C VAL A 94 -3.12 -15.75 -11.71
N LEU A 95 -2.89 -16.97 -12.22
CA LEU A 95 -3.23 -17.42 -13.56
C LEU A 95 -3.58 -18.90 -13.52
N SER A 96 -4.65 -19.34 -14.15
CA SER A 96 -5.08 -20.74 -14.10
C SER A 96 -5.88 -21.19 -15.31
N LYS A 97 -5.80 -22.49 -15.59
CA LYS A 97 -6.67 -23.18 -16.54
C LYS A 97 -7.28 -24.39 -15.85
N SER A 98 -8.54 -24.25 -15.46
CA SER A 98 -9.30 -25.25 -14.71
C SER A 98 -9.98 -26.30 -15.59
N SER A 99 -10.20 -26.00 -16.86
CA SER A 99 -10.67 -26.97 -17.85
C SER A 99 -9.50 -27.85 -18.31
N GLY A 100 -9.75 -29.15 -18.47
CA GLY A 100 -8.73 -30.10 -18.92
C GLY A 100 -8.27 -29.79 -20.35
N PHE A 101 -6.95 -29.77 -20.59
CA PHE A 101 -6.38 -29.49 -21.90
C PHE A 101 -5.07 -30.26 -22.11
N TYR A 102 -4.71 -30.48 -23.37
CA TYR A 102 -3.46 -31.16 -23.76
C TYR A 102 -2.36 -30.14 -24.03
N ASN A 103 -2.66 -29.19 -24.92
CA ASN A 103 -1.70 -28.23 -25.43
C ASN A 103 -2.23 -26.81 -25.25
N SER A 104 -1.35 -25.88 -24.91
CA SER A 104 -1.68 -24.47 -24.86
C SER A 104 -0.42 -23.66 -25.07
N THR A 105 -0.53 -22.62 -25.89
CA THR A 105 0.51 -21.62 -26.04
C THR A 105 -0.05 -20.28 -25.62
N LEU A 106 0.59 -19.66 -24.64
CA LEU A 106 0.23 -18.36 -24.12
C LEU A 106 1.42 -17.41 -24.25
N TYR A 107 1.16 -16.14 -24.54
CA TYR A 107 2.17 -15.09 -24.61
C TYR A 107 1.86 -14.04 -23.56
N LEU A 108 2.82 -13.78 -22.68
CA LEU A 108 2.74 -12.87 -21.55
C LEU A 108 3.55 -11.62 -21.92
N ASP A 109 2.88 -10.46 -21.95
CA ASP A 109 3.47 -9.16 -22.32
C ASP A 109 3.73 -8.29 -21.08
N ALA A 110 4.28 -7.09 -21.27
CA ALA A 110 4.93 -6.28 -20.24
C ALA A 110 4.25 -6.25 -18.85
N PRO A 111 2.91 -6.08 -18.69
CA PRO A 111 2.29 -6.10 -17.37
C PRO A 111 2.45 -7.41 -16.57
N TRP A 112 2.56 -8.55 -17.26
CA TRP A 112 2.89 -9.83 -16.61
C TRP A 112 4.37 -9.90 -16.21
N LEU A 113 5.26 -9.38 -17.06
CA LEU A 113 6.70 -9.38 -16.81
C LEU A 113 7.03 -8.47 -15.62
N GLU A 114 6.43 -7.28 -15.57
CA GLU A 114 6.48 -6.36 -14.43
C GLU A 114 5.97 -7.03 -13.15
N PHE A 115 4.85 -7.76 -13.22
CA PHE A 115 4.35 -8.54 -12.08
C PHE A 115 5.36 -9.59 -11.60
N PHE A 116 5.99 -10.33 -12.50
CA PHE A 116 7.01 -11.32 -12.13
C PHE A 116 8.28 -10.70 -11.55
N LEU A 117 8.62 -9.46 -11.92
CA LEU A 117 9.77 -8.75 -11.36
C LEU A 117 9.48 -8.10 -10.01
N GLU A 118 8.33 -7.46 -9.86
CA GLU A 118 8.07 -6.58 -8.73
C GLU A 118 7.23 -7.24 -7.66
N GLU A 119 6.16 -7.94 -8.04
CA GLU A 119 5.17 -8.46 -7.09
C GLU A 119 5.44 -9.92 -6.73
N ALA A 120 5.88 -10.74 -7.68
CA ALA A 120 6.19 -12.14 -7.43
C ALA A 120 7.36 -12.31 -6.45
N ASN A 121 8.31 -11.37 -6.44
CA ASN A 121 9.50 -11.36 -5.58
C ASN A 121 9.26 -10.76 -4.19
N LYS A 122 8.06 -10.22 -3.90
CA LYS A 122 7.76 -9.74 -2.54
C LYS A 122 7.54 -10.93 -1.61
N PRO A 123 8.14 -10.94 -0.41
CA PRO A 123 7.98 -12.05 0.51
C PRO A 123 6.52 -12.19 0.97
N CYS A 124 6.06 -13.43 1.11
CA CYS A 124 4.75 -13.73 1.67
C CYS A 124 4.80 -13.58 3.21
N LEU A 125 3.72 -13.11 3.83
CA LEU A 125 3.69 -12.79 5.27
C LEU A 125 3.85 -14.01 6.21
N LYS A 126 3.61 -15.25 5.74
CA LYS A 126 3.46 -16.42 6.63
C LYS A 126 4.09 -17.73 6.13
N GLU A 127 4.60 -17.82 4.91
CA GLU A 127 4.99 -19.11 4.31
C GLU A 127 6.17 -18.99 3.33
N PRO A 128 6.93 -20.08 3.10
CA PRO A 128 8.09 -20.09 2.21
C PRO A 128 7.72 -20.06 0.73
N ASN A 129 6.47 -20.37 0.36
CA ASN A 129 6.08 -20.51 -1.04
C ASN A 129 5.95 -19.13 -1.69
N GLU A 130 6.96 -18.77 -2.47
CA GLU A 130 6.93 -17.69 -3.43
C GLU A 130 6.09 -18.12 -4.65
N LEU A 131 6.30 -17.54 -5.82
CA LEU A 131 5.50 -17.90 -7.00
C LEU A 131 5.67 -19.41 -7.28
N SER A 132 4.56 -20.15 -7.46
CA SER A 132 4.58 -21.59 -7.71
C SER A 132 3.70 -21.98 -8.90
N LEU A 133 4.08 -23.07 -9.57
CA LEU A 133 3.30 -23.72 -10.62
C LEU A 133 2.76 -25.03 -10.08
N GLU A 134 1.44 -25.11 -9.89
CA GLU A 134 0.73 -26.34 -9.56
C GLU A 134 0.10 -26.92 -10.83
N VAL A 135 0.29 -28.22 -11.03
CA VAL A 135 -0.30 -28.98 -12.12
C VAL A 135 -1.07 -30.16 -11.56
N HIS A 136 -2.31 -30.31 -12.01
CA HIS A 136 -3.16 -31.45 -11.68
C HIS A 136 -3.29 -32.37 -12.89
N PHE A 137 -2.96 -33.63 -12.67
CA PHE A 137 -3.03 -34.72 -13.62
C PHE A 137 -4.33 -35.50 -13.44
N SER A 138 -4.67 -36.27 -14.48
CA SER A 138 -5.75 -37.24 -14.38
C SER A 138 -5.31 -38.48 -13.58
N TYR A 139 -6.16 -39.51 -13.56
CA TYR A 139 -5.83 -40.82 -12.96
C TYR A 139 -4.91 -41.67 -13.85
N LYS A 140 -4.65 -41.25 -15.09
CA LYS A 140 -3.69 -41.90 -15.99
C LYS A 140 -2.34 -41.20 -15.88
N GLY A 141 -1.28 -42.01 -15.91
CA GLY A 141 0.09 -41.53 -16.00
C GLY A 141 0.26 -40.56 -17.17
N THR A 142 0.64 -39.32 -16.86
CA THR A 142 0.71 -38.23 -17.83
C THR A 142 2.14 -37.72 -17.94
N SER A 143 2.62 -37.51 -19.17
CA SER A 143 3.95 -36.97 -19.46
C SER A 143 3.85 -35.69 -20.28
N GLY A 144 4.81 -34.78 -20.15
CA GLY A 144 4.76 -33.49 -20.82
C GLY A 144 5.71 -32.44 -20.26
N HIS A 145 5.46 -31.18 -20.62
CA HIS A 145 6.30 -30.06 -20.18
C HIS A 145 5.54 -28.74 -20.07
N PHE A 146 6.11 -27.85 -19.25
CA PHE A 146 5.86 -26.40 -19.24
C PHE A 146 7.17 -25.70 -19.59
N SER A 147 7.15 -24.82 -20.59
CA SER A 147 8.32 -24.04 -20.98
C SER A 147 8.00 -22.55 -21.03
N PHE A 148 8.74 -21.76 -20.26
CA PHE A 148 8.75 -20.31 -20.31
C PHE A 148 9.98 -19.88 -21.10
N SER A 149 9.79 -19.15 -22.18
CA SER A 149 10.89 -18.72 -23.06
C SER A 149 10.61 -17.35 -23.64
N GLU A 150 11.66 -16.64 -24.02
CA GLU A 150 11.52 -15.38 -24.75
C GLU A 150 10.87 -15.60 -26.13
N SER A 151 10.01 -14.67 -26.55
CA SER A 151 9.29 -14.76 -27.82
C SER A 151 9.17 -13.41 -28.52
N THR A 152 9.26 -13.45 -29.85
CA THR A 152 9.04 -12.32 -30.76
C THR A 152 7.61 -12.21 -31.25
N PHE A 153 6.66 -12.91 -30.61
CA PHE A 153 5.24 -12.81 -30.94
C PHE A 153 4.79 -11.36 -30.98
N THR A 154 4.09 -10.97 -32.05
CA THR A 154 3.61 -9.60 -32.22
C THR A 154 2.10 -9.56 -32.01
N PRO A 155 1.63 -8.95 -30.90
CA PRO A 155 0.20 -8.81 -30.65
C PRO A 155 -0.47 -7.97 -31.74
N GLN A 156 -1.68 -8.36 -32.11
CA GLN A 156 -2.47 -7.61 -33.08
C GLN A 156 -3.30 -6.53 -32.36
N ARG A 157 -3.38 -5.36 -32.98
CA ARG A 157 -4.31 -4.31 -32.53
C ARG A 157 -5.69 -4.61 -33.09
N HIS A 158 -6.69 -4.61 -32.22
CA HIS A 158 -8.09 -4.67 -32.63
C HIS A 158 -8.68 -3.26 -32.60
N SER A 159 -9.37 -2.85 -33.66
CA SER A 159 -10.12 -1.58 -33.71
C SER A 159 -11.59 -1.82 -33.33
N SER A 160 -11.83 -2.38 -32.15
CA SER A 160 -13.21 -2.66 -31.70
C SER A 160 -13.80 -1.42 -31.09
N GLU A 161 -15.09 -1.25 -31.31
CA GLU A 161 -15.89 -0.33 -30.52
C GLU A 161 -15.86 -0.76 -29.05
N GLN A 162 -15.72 0.24 -28.18
CA GLN A 162 -15.73 0.05 -26.74
C GLN A 162 -17.07 -0.55 -26.31
N THR A 163 -17.04 -1.66 -25.58
CA THR A 163 -18.25 -2.23 -24.98
C THR A 163 -18.54 -1.51 -23.66
N THR A 164 -19.67 -0.81 -23.58
CA THR A 164 -20.13 -0.14 -22.34
C THR A 164 -21.35 -0.82 -21.75
N SER A 165 -22.09 -1.59 -22.54
CA SER A 165 -23.27 -2.32 -22.08
C SER A 165 -23.52 -3.55 -22.95
N ILE A 166 -24.13 -4.57 -22.35
CA ILE A 166 -24.41 -5.84 -23.01
C ILE A 166 -25.83 -6.26 -22.67
N GLN A 167 -26.66 -6.32 -23.70
CA GLN A 167 -27.97 -6.93 -23.62
C GLN A 167 -27.85 -8.42 -23.94
N PHE A 168 -28.44 -9.27 -23.13
CA PHE A 168 -28.34 -10.72 -23.30
C PHE A 168 -29.67 -11.43 -23.02
N THR A 169 -29.81 -12.62 -23.58
CA THR A 169 -30.96 -13.52 -23.42
C THR A 169 -30.42 -14.91 -23.10
N ASN A 170 -30.76 -15.46 -21.94
CA ASN A 170 -30.28 -16.76 -21.45
C ASN A 170 -28.73 -16.84 -21.33
N LEU A 171 -28.06 -17.38 -22.35
CA LEU A 171 -26.61 -17.54 -22.42
C LEU A 171 -26.06 -16.60 -23.49
N TYR A 172 -25.11 -15.75 -23.10
CA TYR A 172 -24.36 -14.90 -24.02
C TYR A 172 -22.87 -15.17 -23.89
N SER A 173 -22.19 -15.35 -25.01
CA SER A 173 -20.74 -15.51 -25.04
C SER A 173 -20.18 -14.73 -26.23
N ARG A 174 -19.30 -13.77 -25.96
CA ARG A 174 -18.66 -12.96 -27.01
C ARG A 174 -17.34 -12.37 -26.51
N MET A 175 -16.47 -12.07 -27.46
CA MET A 175 -15.36 -11.17 -27.24
C MET A 175 -15.84 -9.73 -27.08
N ILE A 176 -15.39 -9.05 -26.03
CA ILE A 176 -15.71 -7.64 -25.74
C ILE A 176 -14.46 -6.80 -25.56
N SER A 177 -14.55 -5.51 -25.89
CA SER A 177 -13.46 -4.55 -25.71
C SER A 177 -13.69 -3.69 -24.48
N MET A 178 -12.70 -3.64 -23.58
CA MET A 178 -12.75 -2.85 -22.34
C MET A 178 -11.66 -1.77 -22.28
N GLU A 179 -11.02 -1.47 -23.41
CA GLU A 179 -9.82 -0.62 -23.47
C GLU A 179 -10.01 0.75 -22.80
N LYS A 180 -11.01 1.53 -23.22
CA LYS A 180 -11.20 2.90 -22.74
C LYS A 180 -11.57 2.92 -21.26
N LEU A 181 -12.41 1.97 -20.83
CA LEU A 181 -12.85 1.86 -19.44
C LEU A 181 -11.68 1.47 -18.51
N LEU A 182 -10.90 0.46 -18.88
CA LEU A 182 -9.76 0.03 -18.08
C LEU A 182 -8.66 1.09 -18.04
N ARG A 183 -8.34 1.73 -19.17
CA ARG A 183 -7.39 2.85 -19.18
C ARG A 183 -7.84 3.98 -18.26
N LYS A 184 -9.13 4.34 -18.28
CA LYS A 184 -9.68 5.40 -17.42
C LYS A 184 -9.67 4.99 -15.93
N ALA A 185 -9.94 3.72 -15.62
CA ALA A 185 -9.85 3.21 -14.25
C ALA A 185 -8.41 3.22 -13.73
N LEU A 186 -7.44 2.83 -14.57
CA LEU A 186 -6.02 2.78 -14.20
C LEU A 186 -5.35 4.15 -14.14
N ALA A 187 -5.76 5.10 -14.99
CA ALA A 187 -5.18 6.45 -15.03
C ALA A 187 -5.28 7.19 -13.68
N TYR A 188 -6.33 6.92 -12.90
CA TYR A 188 -6.50 7.46 -11.55
C TYR A 188 -6.81 6.33 -10.56
N ARG A 189 -5.95 5.31 -10.51
CA ARG A 189 -6.09 4.10 -9.67
C ARG A 189 -6.50 4.34 -8.21
N PRO A 190 -6.06 5.40 -7.49
CA PRO A 190 -6.48 5.61 -6.10
C PRO A 190 -7.96 5.93 -5.93
N THR A 191 -8.58 6.57 -6.93
CA THR A 191 -9.94 7.11 -6.82
C THR A 191 -10.90 6.51 -7.83
N ASN A 192 -10.42 5.94 -8.94
CA ASN A 192 -11.28 5.34 -9.95
C ASN A 192 -11.35 3.82 -9.78
N THR A 193 -12.57 3.29 -9.91
CA THR A 193 -12.82 1.85 -10.00
C THR A 193 -13.65 1.57 -11.23
N LEU A 194 -13.34 0.47 -11.93
CA LEU A 194 -14.28 -0.07 -12.91
C LEU A 194 -15.44 -0.70 -12.13
N MET A 195 -16.64 -0.52 -12.63
CA MET A 195 -17.88 -1.00 -12.03
C MET A 195 -18.72 -1.70 -13.10
N ALA A 196 -19.36 -2.80 -12.71
CA ALA A 196 -20.42 -3.42 -13.51
C ALA A 196 -21.73 -3.45 -12.70
N ILE A 197 -22.84 -3.09 -13.34
CA ILE A 197 -24.19 -3.13 -12.74
C ILE A 197 -25.07 -4.02 -13.63
N SER A 198 -25.89 -4.85 -12.99
CA SER A 198 -26.90 -5.69 -13.64
C SER A 198 -28.31 -5.19 -13.30
N ASP A 199 -29.17 -5.08 -14.30
CA ASP A 199 -30.61 -4.77 -14.12
C ASP A 199 -31.49 -6.03 -13.97
N VAL A 200 -30.87 -7.21 -14.03
CA VAL A 200 -31.56 -8.50 -14.10
C VAL A 200 -32.10 -8.88 -12.73
N SER A 201 -33.37 -9.30 -12.67
CA SER A 201 -34.05 -9.64 -11.42
C SER A 201 -33.46 -10.84 -10.67
N LYS A 202 -32.89 -11.79 -11.40
CA LYS A 202 -32.20 -12.97 -10.84
C LYS A 202 -30.69 -12.77 -10.87
N PRO A 203 -29.94 -13.41 -9.95
CA PRO A 203 -28.48 -13.44 -10.02
C PRO A 203 -28.01 -13.96 -11.38
N VAL A 204 -26.98 -13.31 -11.90
CA VAL A 204 -26.37 -13.63 -13.20
C VAL A 204 -24.93 -14.01 -12.97
N GLU A 205 -24.53 -15.14 -13.53
CA GLU A 205 -23.15 -15.57 -13.49
C GLU A 205 -22.39 -14.92 -14.65
N VAL A 206 -21.37 -14.14 -14.33
CA VAL A 206 -20.53 -13.43 -15.30
C VAL A 206 -19.11 -13.98 -15.21
N ARG A 207 -18.61 -14.47 -16.34
CA ARG A 207 -17.26 -15.01 -16.45
C ARG A 207 -16.44 -14.14 -17.38
N PHE A 208 -15.31 -13.65 -16.89
CA PHE A 208 -14.29 -13.04 -17.72
C PHE A 208 -13.13 -14.00 -17.87
N GLY A 209 -12.57 -14.10 -19.06
CA GLY A 209 -11.37 -14.88 -19.33
C GLY A 209 -10.69 -14.41 -20.61
N LYS A 210 -9.58 -15.04 -20.94
CA LYS A 210 -8.89 -14.83 -22.22
C LYS A 210 -8.12 -16.09 -22.57
N CYS A 211 -8.05 -16.49 -23.85
CA CYS A 211 -7.31 -17.68 -24.26
C CYS A 211 -7.70 -18.97 -23.51
N GLY A 212 -8.94 -19.06 -23.05
CA GLY A 212 -9.43 -20.17 -22.24
C GLY A 212 -8.82 -20.29 -20.84
N VAL A 213 -8.08 -19.28 -20.36
CA VAL A 213 -7.56 -19.20 -18.99
C VAL A 213 -8.30 -18.14 -18.17
N ASP A 214 -8.15 -18.25 -16.85
CA ASP A 214 -8.68 -17.33 -15.83
C ASP A 214 -10.14 -16.98 -16.00
N GLN A 215 -10.99 -18.01 -16.15
CA GLN A 215 -12.45 -17.87 -16.19
C GLN A 215 -13.02 -17.49 -14.81
N ARG A 216 -12.65 -16.32 -14.28
CA ARG A 216 -13.13 -15.85 -12.98
C ARG A 216 -14.63 -15.66 -13.03
N ILE A 217 -15.32 -16.29 -12.08
CA ILE A 217 -16.77 -16.30 -11.97
C ILE A 217 -17.21 -15.21 -10.98
N PHE A 218 -18.14 -14.37 -11.39
CA PHE A 218 -18.76 -13.35 -10.55
C PHE A 218 -20.29 -13.50 -10.57
N ASP A 219 -20.88 -13.61 -9.39
CA ASP A 219 -22.33 -13.58 -9.24
C ASP A 219 -22.81 -12.15 -9.10
N MET A 220 -23.42 -11.61 -10.15
CA MET A 220 -23.99 -10.27 -10.16
C MET A 220 -25.46 -10.31 -9.76
N LYS A 221 -25.82 -9.50 -8.76
CA LYS A 221 -27.21 -9.31 -8.30
C LYS A 221 -27.76 -8.00 -8.84
N LYS A 222 -29.09 -7.93 -8.95
CA LYS A 222 -29.77 -6.69 -9.33
C LYS A 222 -29.33 -5.53 -8.44
N ASP A 223 -29.05 -4.37 -9.04
CA ASP A 223 -28.73 -3.11 -8.37
C ASP A 223 -27.54 -3.17 -7.40
N THR A 224 -26.78 -4.28 -7.40
CA THR A 224 -25.59 -4.46 -6.56
C THR A 224 -24.36 -4.35 -7.47
N PRO A 225 -23.60 -3.25 -7.40
CA PRO A 225 -22.46 -3.05 -8.28
C PRO A 225 -21.32 -4.02 -7.95
N LEU A 226 -20.77 -4.65 -8.98
CA LEU A 226 -19.50 -5.36 -8.91
C LEU A 226 -18.37 -4.35 -9.14
N LEU A 227 -17.53 -4.15 -8.12
CA LEU A 227 -16.43 -3.20 -8.17
C LEU A 227 -15.10 -3.92 -8.46
N PHE A 228 -14.42 -3.49 -9.51
CA PHE A 228 -13.08 -3.93 -9.88
C PHE A 228 -12.06 -2.90 -9.37
N HIS A 229 -11.55 -3.13 -8.17
CA HIS A 229 -10.57 -2.26 -7.51
C HIS A 229 -9.33 -3.04 -7.04
N GLY A 230 -8.20 -2.33 -6.87
CA GLY A 230 -6.96 -2.92 -6.37
C GLY A 230 -6.51 -4.12 -7.21
N GLU A 231 -6.14 -5.22 -6.54
CA GLU A 231 -5.60 -6.42 -7.19
C GLU A 231 -6.53 -7.02 -8.25
N LEU A 232 -7.86 -6.89 -8.08
CA LEU A 232 -8.80 -7.37 -9.09
C LEU A 232 -8.70 -6.55 -10.38
N LEU A 233 -8.57 -5.23 -10.27
CA LEU A 233 -8.37 -4.34 -11.42
C LEU A 233 -7.03 -4.62 -12.10
N ASP A 234 -5.97 -4.82 -11.30
CA ASP A 234 -4.63 -5.11 -11.82
C ASP A 234 -4.59 -6.47 -12.54
N HIS A 235 -5.30 -7.47 -12.01
CA HIS A 235 -5.44 -8.76 -12.66
C HIS A 235 -6.16 -8.65 -14.01
N PHE A 236 -7.26 -7.90 -14.09
CA PHE A 236 -7.94 -7.63 -15.36
C PHE A 236 -7.03 -6.87 -16.33
N TYR A 237 -6.26 -5.91 -15.84
CA TYR A 237 -5.27 -5.21 -16.65
C TYR A 237 -4.25 -6.18 -17.24
N ARG A 238 -3.62 -7.03 -16.42
CA ARG A 238 -2.67 -8.05 -16.89
C ARG A 238 -3.31 -9.02 -17.88
N LEU A 239 -4.54 -9.46 -17.64
CA LEU A 239 -5.24 -10.39 -18.51
C LEU A 239 -5.46 -9.81 -19.94
N ASN A 240 -5.57 -8.49 -20.13
CA ASN A 240 -5.60 -7.90 -21.49
C ASN A 240 -4.31 -8.08 -22.30
N PHE A 241 -3.20 -8.34 -21.61
CA PHE A 241 -1.85 -8.47 -22.14
C PHE A 241 -1.38 -9.92 -22.08
N LEU A 242 -2.34 -10.85 -22.03
CA LEU A 242 -2.14 -12.26 -22.31
C LEU A 242 -2.59 -12.54 -23.75
N TYR A 243 -1.86 -13.30 -24.53
CA TYR A 243 -2.26 -13.65 -25.90
C TYR A 243 -2.14 -15.14 -26.16
N CYS A 244 -2.76 -15.60 -27.24
CA CYS A 244 -2.61 -16.93 -27.80
C CYS A 244 -2.86 -16.83 -29.30
N ASP A 245 -2.48 -17.86 -30.06
CA ASP A 245 -2.56 -17.81 -31.52
C ASP A 245 -4.00 -17.59 -32.03
N ALA A 246 -5.00 -18.10 -31.33
CA ALA A 246 -6.42 -17.91 -31.66
C ALA A 246 -6.97 -16.52 -31.27
N GLU A 247 -6.39 -15.86 -30.27
CA GLU A 247 -6.85 -14.56 -29.75
C GLU A 247 -5.65 -13.59 -29.60
N PRO A 248 -5.03 -13.15 -30.71
CA PRO A 248 -3.84 -12.29 -30.69
C PRO A 248 -4.15 -10.84 -30.30
N TRP A 249 -5.41 -10.52 -29.98
CA TRP A 249 -5.95 -9.17 -29.88
C TRP A 249 -5.74 -8.57 -28.49
N LYS A 250 -5.16 -7.36 -28.45
CA LYS A 250 -5.08 -6.56 -27.23
C LYS A 250 -6.46 -6.03 -26.81
N TRP A 251 -6.66 -5.88 -25.50
CA TRP A 251 -7.85 -5.28 -24.88
C TRP A 251 -9.19 -6.01 -25.06
N MET A 252 -9.14 -7.23 -25.58
CA MET A 252 -10.30 -8.07 -25.80
C MET A 252 -10.40 -9.14 -24.71
N PHE A 253 -11.60 -9.37 -24.18
CA PHE A 253 -11.88 -10.44 -23.23
C PHE A 253 -12.94 -11.37 -23.77
N ASN A 254 -12.83 -12.65 -23.42
CA ASN A 254 -13.93 -13.59 -23.52
C ASN A 254 -14.86 -13.35 -22.34
N LEU A 255 -16.06 -12.86 -22.64
CA LEU A 255 -17.11 -12.67 -21.66
C LEU A 255 -18.21 -13.70 -21.90
N THR A 256 -18.50 -14.48 -20.87
CA THR A 256 -19.66 -15.37 -20.83
C THR A 256 -20.61 -14.91 -19.74
N ILE A 257 -21.87 -14.71 -20.10
CA ILE A 257 -22.96 -14.36 -19.18
C ILE A 257 -23.96 -15.51 -19.22
N SER A 258 -24.25 -16.08 -18.06
CA SER A 258 -25.24 -17.15 -17.92
C SER A 258 -26.32 -16.74 -16.92
N SER A 259 -27.57 -16.73 -17.39
CA SER A 259 -28.74 -16.61 -16.52
C SER A 259 -29.89 -17.45 -17.05
N PRO A 260 -30.38 -18.46 -16.31
CA PRO A 260 -31.44 -19.33 -16.77
C PRO A 260 -32.77 -18.57 -16.88
N ASN A 261 -33.34 -18.53 -18.10
CA ASN A 261 -34.64 -17.92 -18.43
C ASN A 261 -34.73 -16.44 -18.05
N SER A 262 -33.64 -15.69 -18.22
CA SER A 262 -33.59 -14.26 -17.95
C SER A 262 -33.11 -13.48 -19.17
N THR A 263 -33.65 -12.27 -19.30
CA THR A 263 -33.15 -11.25 -20.22
C THR A 263 -32.73 -10.06 -19.37
N GLY A 264 -31.66 -9.38 -19.76
CA GLY A 264 -31.33 -8.10 -19.15
C GLY A 264 -30.08 -7.47 -19.74
N LEU A 265 -29.57 -6.50 -19.01
CA LEU A 265 -28.51 -5.58 -19.36
C LEU A 265 -27.45 -5.59 -18.25
N ILE A 266 -26.20 -5.78 -18.66
CA ILE A 266 -25.04 -5.46 -17.82
C ILE A 266 -24.40 -4.20 -18.38
N ALA A 267 -24.27 -3.17 -17.55
CA ALA A 267 -23.61 -1.91 -17.88
C ALA A 267 -22.26 -1.82 -17.17
N PHE A 268 -21.26 -1.28 -17.86
CA PHE A 268 -19.92 -1.03 -17.36
C PHE A 268 -19.61 0.46 -17.36
N ASP A 269 -19.08 0.96 -16.23
CA ASP A 269 -18.65 2.35 -16.13
C ASP A 269 -17.46 2.48 -15.18
N VAL A 270 -16.79 3.63 -15.22
CA VAL A 270 -15.72 4.00 -14.29
C VAL A 270 -16.26 5.06 -13.35
N VAL A 271 -16.37 4.69 -12.08
CA VAL A 271 -16.85 5.58 -11.02
C VAL A 271 -15.70 6.05 -10.15
N ASN A 272 -15.83 7.27 -9.63
CA ASN A 272 -14.92 7.80 -8.63
C ASN A 272 -15.33 7.24 -7.26
N TYR A 273 -14.70 6.12 -6.87
CA TYR A 273 -14.87 5.53 -5.56
C TYR A 273 -13.83 6.12 -4.60
N LYS A 274 -14.23 7.18 -3.89
CA LYS A 274 -13.47 7.66 -2.74
C LYS A 274 -13.50 6.59 -1.66
N ASN A 275 -12.38 5.90 -1.49
CA ASN A 275 -12.27 4.84 -0.51
C ASN A 275 -12.56 5.42 0.90
N PRO A 276 -13.54 4.92 1.65
CA PRO A 276 -13.86 5.43 2.99
C PRO A 276 -12.65 5.33 3.94
N ARG A 277 -11.68 4.47 3.62
CA ARG A 277 -10.41 4.33 4.36
C ARG A 277 -9.48 5.55 4.25
N GLU A 278 -9.56 6.34 3.16
CA GLU A 278 -8.80 7.59 3.06
C GLU A 278 -9.37 8.68 3.96
N ASN A 279 -10.71 8.74 4.06
CA ASN A 279 -11.37 9.57 5.07
C ASN A 279 -10.96 9.12 6.48
N PHE A 280 -10.82 7.82 6.72
CA PHE A 280 -10.34 7.30 8.01
C PHE A 280 -8.90 7.72 8.33
N LYS A 281 -7.99 7.77 7.34
CA LYS A 281 -6.62 8.27 7.54
C LYS A 281 -6.61 9.75 7.89
N LEU A 282 -7.41 10.56 7.20
CA LEU A 282 -7.49 12.00 7.47
C LEU A 282 -8.14 12.27 8.84
N VAL A 283 -9.23 11.57 9.16
CA VAL A 283 -9.87 11.64 10.49
C VAL A 283 -8.91 11.19 11.58
N SER A 284 -8.16 10.10 11.37
CA SER A 284 -7.15 9.61 12.31
C SER A 284 -6.00 10.61 12.50
N ALA A 285 -5.49 11.22 11.42
CA ALA A 285 -4.46 12.24 11.49
C ALA A 285 -4.93 13.50 12.25
N VAL A 286 -6.16 13.94 12.00
CA VAL A 286 -6.79 15.05 12.73
C VAL A 286 -6.95 14.70 14.22
N LEU A 287 -7.38 13.48 14.55
CA LEU A 287 -7.50 13.01 15.93
C LEU A 287 -6.14 12.99 16.65
N ILE A 288 -5.09 12.50 16.00
CA ILE A 288 -3.73 12.48 16.53
C ILE A 288 -3.24 13.91 16.80
N LEU A 289 -3.47 14.83 15.85
CA LEU A 289 -3.11 16.24 16.02
C LEU A 289 -3.83 16.89 17.21
N LEU A 290 -5.11 16.57 17.39
CA LEU A 290 -5.94 17.09 18.48
C LEU A 290 -5.46 16.58 19.84
N VAL A 291 -5.09 15.29 19.93
CA VAL A 291 -4.48 14.71 21.14
C VAL A 291 -3.13 15.35 21.45
N LEU A 292 -2.28 15.58 20.45
CA LEU A 292 -1.00 16.26 20.66
C LEU A 292 -1.17 17.70 21.15
N LEU A 293 -2.15 18.44 20.61
CA LEU A 293 -2.48 19.78 21.09
C LEU A 293 -2.95 19.76 22.54
N LEU A 294 -3.78 18.80 22.93
CA LEU A 294 -4.20 18.64 24.32
C LEU A 294 -2.99 18.38 25.22
N ILE A 295 -2.10 17.46 24.85
CA ILE A 295 -0.87 17.20 25.62
C ILE A 295 -0.04 18.48 25.79
N LEU A 296 0.13 19.27 24.73
CA LEU A 296 0.87 20.53 24.79
C LEU A 296 0.22 21.56 25.72
N VAL A 297 -1.11 21.71 25.67
CA VAL A 297 -1.85 22.59 26.58
C VAL A 297 -1.68 22.14 28.03
N TRP A 298 -1.79 20.83 28.30
CA TRP A 298 -1.57 20.27 29.63
C TRP A 298 -0.13 20.49 30.13
N CYS A 299 0.88 20.30 29.27
CA CYS A 299 2.27 20.61 29.60
C CYS A 299 2.46 22.09 29.93
N PHE A 300 1.84 22.99 29.15
CA PHE A 300 1.93 24.43 29.40
C PHE A 300 1.28 24.84 30.72
N VAL A 301 0.08 24.33 31.01
CA VAL A 301 -0.59 24.55 32.31
C VAL A 301 0.24 23.98 33.46
N GLY A 302 0.82 22.79 33.29
CA GLY A 302 1.73 22.20 34.28
C GLY A 302 2.97 23.06 34.55
N LEU A 303 3.57 23.65 33.51
CA LEU A 303 4.70 24.56 33.64
C LEU A 303 4.32 25.86 34.37
N LEU A 304 3.15 26.43 34.07
CA LEU A 304 2.65 27.62 34.77
C LEU A 304 2.39 27.34 36.26
N LEU A 305 1.79 26.19 36.58
CA LEU A 305 1.59 25.78 37.97
C LEU A 305 2.92 25.59 38.69
N LEU A 306 3.91 24.97 38.04
CA LEU A 306 5.24 24.79 38.61
C LEU A 306 5.94 26.14 38.85
N GLN A 307 5.81 27.10 37.93
CA GLN A 307 6.32 28.47 38.12
C GLN A 307 5.64 29.16 39.29
N ALA A 308 4.31 29.11 39.38
CA ALA A 308 3.57 29.70 40.50
C ALA A 308 3.96 29.11 41.86
N ILE A 309 4.19 27.78 41.93
CA ILE A 309 4.69 27.11 43.13
C ILE A 309 6.11 27.59 43.47
N LYS A 310 6.99 27.67 42.46
CA LYS A 310 8.38 28.13 42.65
C LYS A 310 8.44 29.58 43.14
N ASP A 311 7.61 30.46 42.60
CA ASP A 311 7.54 31.86 43.01
C ASP A 311 6.91 31.99 44.40
N SER A 312 5.90 31.20 44.73
CA SER A 312 5.35 31.11 46.10
C SER A 312 6.42 30.67 47.12
N MET A 313 7.24 29.67 46.78
CA MET A 313 8.36 29.25 47.64
C MET A 313 9.42 30.34 47.80
N ARG A 314 9.77 31.06 46.73
CA ARG A 314 10.69 32.22 46.80
C ARG A 314 10.14 33.33 47.69
N MET A 315 8.86 33.66 47.55
CA MET A 315 8.21 34.69 48.38
C MET A 315 8.17 34.27 49.85
N ARG A 316 7.89 32.99 50.15
CA ARG A 316 7.99 32.46 51.52
C ARG A 316 9.40 32.51 52.08
N ALA A 317 10.43 32.22 51.28
CA ALA A 317 11.82 32.32 51.70
C ALA A 317 12.24 33.78 51.97
N ALA A 318 11.86 34.71 51.08
CA ALA A 318 12.12 36.14 51.27
C ALA A 318 11.40 36.71 52.51
N ALA A 319 10.15 36.30 52.75
CA ALA A 319 9.41 36.68 53.95
C ALA A 319 10.07 36.17 55.24
N LYS A 320 10.63 34.95 55.24
CA LYS A 320 11.40 34.43 56.39
C LYS A 320 12.65 35.27 56.67
N ILE A 321 13.41 35.63 55.63
CA ILE A 321 14.60 36.49 55.76
C ILE A 321 14.22 37.86 56.32
N PHE A 322 13.17 38.48 55.76
CA PHE A 322 12.69 39.79 56.22
C PHE A 322 12.23 39.76 57.69
N HIS A 323 11.51 38.71 58.11
CA HIS A 323 11.11 38.55 59.51
C HIS A 323 12.31 38.36 60.44
N GLN A 324 13.31 37.58 60.03
CA GLN A 324 14.53 37.34 60.82
C GLN A 324 15.37 38.60 60.96
N GLU A 325 15.54 39.37 59.88
CA GLU A 325 16.26 40.64 59.88
C GLU A 325 15.56 41.68 60.78
N LYS A 326 14.23 41.79 60.67
CA LYS A 326 13.42 42.67 61.54
C LYS A 326 13.50 42.28 63.01
N TYR A 327 13.48 40.98 63.32
CA TYR A 327 13.64 40.48 64.68
C TYR A 327 15.02 40.80 65.25
N SER A 328 16.09 40.61 64.46
CA SER A 328 17.46 40.94 64.87
C SER A 328 17.70 42.44 65.06
N SER A 329 17.03 43.29 64.26
CA SER A 329 17.06 44.75 64.42
C SER A 329 16.36 45.16 65.72
N PHE A 330 15.21 44.56 66.00
CA PHE A 330 14.45 44.81 67.22
C PHE A 330 15.23 44.36 68.47
N GLU A 331 15.89 43.21 68.42
CA GLU A 331 16.73 42.70 69.51
C GLU A 331 17.95 43.59 69.79
N LYS A 332 18.57 44.15 68.74
CA LYS A 332 19.65 45.15 68.86
C LYS A 332 19.16 46.46 69.50
N GLU A 333 17.97 46.94 69.12
CA GLU A 333 17.37 48.12 69.77
C GLU A 333 17.07 47.85 71.25
N LEU A 334 16.57 46.66 71.58
CA LEU A 334 16.26 46.28 72.96
C LEU A 334 17.52 46.16 73.84
N GLN A 335 18.62 45.63 73.31
CA GLN A 335 19.91 45.62 74.00
C GLN A 335 20.50 47.02 74.19
N ALA A 336 20.35 47.92 73.20
CA ALA A 336 20.78 49.31 73.33
C ALA A 336 19.98 50.07 74.42
N ILE A 337 18.69 49.75 74.58
CA ILE A 337 17.84 50.32 75.63
C ILE A 337 18.22 49.74 77.00
N ASN A 338 18.44 48.43 77.11
CA ASN A 338 18.81 47.79 78.39
C ASN A 338 20.24 48.11 78.85
N GLY A 339 21.14 48.52 77.94
CA GLY A 339 22.49 49.01 78.30
C GLY A 339 22.52 50.43 78.89
N LEU A 340 21.38 51.14 78.90
CA LEU A 340 21.30 52.55 79.34
C LEU A 340 20.47 52.75 80.62
N VAL A 341 19.96 51.69 81.24
CA VAL A 341 19.12 51.77 82.43
C VAL A 341 19.80 51.03 83.59
N ASP A 342 20.60 51.75 84.36
CA ASP A 342 20.85 51.42 85.76
C ASP A 342 19.50 51.49 86.48
N LEU A 343 18.93 50.32 86.80
CA LEU A 343 17.71 50.23 87.60
C LEU A 343 18.04 50.58 89.05
N PRO A 344 17.47 51.67 89.62
CA PRO A 344 17.41 51.78 91.07
C PRO A 344 16.39 50.78 91.58
N LEU A 345 16.85 50.02 92.58
CA LEU A 345 16.07 49.19 93.47
C LEU A 345 14.90 50.00 94.03
N PHE A 346 13.66 49.68 93.64
CA PHE A 346 12.49 50.05 94.43
C PHE A 346 11.53 48.88 94.54
N SER A 347 11.40 48.43 95.77
CA SER A 347 10.35 47.56 96.27
C SER A 347 8.98 48.21 96.05
N THR A 348 8.08 47.52 95.36
CA THR A 348 6.65 47.73 95.57
C THR A 348 5.90 46.44 95.29
N THR A 349 5.66 45.72 96.37
CA THR A 349 4.61 44.73 96.52
C THR A 349 3.28 45.39 96.18
N PHE A 350 2.60 44.92 95.13
CA PHE A 350 1.17 45.15 94.99
C PHE A 350 0.46 43.88 94.56
N SER A 351 -0.35 43.38 95.48
CA SER A 351 -1.23 42.23 95.36
C SER A 351 -2.59 42.73 94.87
N MET A 352 -3.16 42.09 93.86
CA MET A 352 -4.61 41.99 93.58
C MET A 352 -4.74 41.02 92.40
N ASN A 353 -5.11 39.73 92.56
CA ASN A 353 -6.43 39.18 92.91
C ASN A 353 -7.61 39.78 92.13
N GLY A 354 -8.25 38.93 91.31
CA GLY A 354 -9.48 39.15 90.55
C GLY A 354 -9.38 38.42 89.20
N ALA A 355 -9.76 37.15 89.01
CA ALA A 355 -11.04 36.47 89.25
C ALA A 355 -12.23 37.05 88.45
N GLY A 356 -12.51 36.39 87.31
CA GLY A 356 -13.74 36.43 86.49
C GLY A 356 -13.46 35.60 85.23
N LYS A 357 -13.99 34.38 85.02
CA LYS A 357 -15.40 34.00 84.71
C LYS A 357 -16.00 34.96 83.68
N GLU A 358 -16.39 34.55 82.47
CA GLU A 358 -16.91 33.26 81.97
C GLU A 358 -16.26 32.81 80.65
#